data_AF-A0A5C0ASI4-F1
#
_entry.id   AF-A0A5C0ASI4-F1
#
_cell.length_a   1.000
_cell.length_b   1.000
_cell.length_c   1.000
_cell.angle_alpha   90.00
_cell.angle_beta   90.00
_cell.angle_gamma   90.00
#
_symmetry.space_group_name_H-M   'P 1'
#
loop_
_entity.id
_entity.type
_entity.pdbx_description
1 polymer ?
#
loop_
_entity_poly.entity_id
_entity_poly.type
_entity_poly.pdbx_seq_one_letter_code
_entity_poly.pdbx_strand_id
1 'polypeptide(L)'
;MRRVATACGLFLLLLSVVLLVTAINTPRYTDAAAFRQGVDALAAIEARESTAHAAAMQKDLQSMTKDEDQKLRLRMQATYDDLEKKYHGLLDTYESNKSKLLDYGGTALVMALVLLMAGVFSRTPSRRVQLHLCLFAAALLTFGAFVFGFWLWLAREQISPWGALPAPYLVLGVLGFGLVPAIWAAGHLLLVPEVYYQRQPLWLALSRRVHPWLGLMSVLFALATVLSLFFGFWWWTITFLVWTYAYMSMAASHRACHLFADQEPEWPPAWNT
;
A
#
# COMPACT_ATOMS: atom_id res chain seq x y z
N MET A 1 26.50 -16.61 2.85
CA MET A 1 25.21 -15.93 2.60
C MET A 1 24.78 -15.01 3.75
N ARG A 2 24.67 -15.46 5.02
CA ARG A 2 24.22 -14.61 6.14
C ARG A 2 25.02 -13.32 6.33
N ARG A 3 26.37 -13.38 6.29
CA ARG A 3 27.24 -12.19 6.41
C ARG A 3 27.04 -11.19 5.27
N VAL A 4 26.79 -11.66 4.04
CA VAL A 4 26.53 -10.81 2.86
C VAL A 4 25.18 -10.12 3.00
N ALA A 5 24.13 -10.85 3.39
CA ALA A 5 22.81 -10.25 3.64
C ALA A 5 22.84 -9.20 4.74
N THR A 6 23.60 -9.45 5.83
CA THR A 6 23.78 -8.46 6.91
C THR A 6 24.52 -7.22 6.42
N ALA A 7 25.60 -7.36 5.64
CA ALA A 7 26.34 -6.23 5.09
C ALA A 7 25.48 -5.40 4.13
N CYS A 8 24.74 -6.04 3.22
CA CYS A 8 23.79 -5.36 2.33
C CYS A 8 22.68 -4.67 3.11
N GLY A 9 22.14 -5.31 4.16
CA GLY A 9 21.14 -4.71 5.04
C GLY A 9 21.65 -3.45 5.75
N LEU A 10 22.86 -3.48 6.30
CA LEU A 10 23.48 -2.30 6.92
C LEU A 10 23.75 -1.17 5.92
N PHE A 11 24.21 -1.50 4.71
CA PHE A 11 24.42 -0.51 3.66
C PHE A 11 23.10 0.17 3.26
N LEU A 12 22.03 -0.59 3.03
CA LEU A 12 20.71 -0.04 2.69
C LEU A 12 20.13 0.78 3.85
N LEU A 13 20.39 0.41 5.10
CA LEU A 13 19.98 1.18 6.28
C LEU A 13 20.69 2.54 6.31
N LEU A 14 21.99 2.58 6.04
CA LEU A 14 22.73 3.84 5.97
C LEU A 14 22.25 4.71 4.80
N LEU A 15 22.06 4.10 3.62
CA LEU A 15 21.53 4.79 2.46
C LEU A 15 20.14 5.37 2.72
N SER A 16 19.24 4.62 3.35
CA SER A 16 17.89 5.12 3.65
C SER A 16 17.91 6.28 4.64
N VAL A 17 18.77 6.24 5.65
CA VAL A 17 18.98 7.38 6.58
C VAL A 17 19.48 8.60 5.82
N VAL A 18 20.46 8.45 4.93
CA VAL A 18 20.96 9.56 4.10
C VAL A 18 19.86 10.14 3.21
N LEU A 19 19.07 9.29 2.54
CA LEU A 19 17.97 9.73 1.68
C LEU A 19 16.86 10.45 2.48
N LEU A 20 16.48 9.91 3.64
CA LEU A 20 15.48 10.52 4.52
C LEU A 20 15.96 11.86 5.08
N VAL A 21 17.18 11.92 5.60
CA VAL A 21 17.77 13.17 6.12
C VAL A 21 17.90 14.21 5.01
N THR A 22 18.32 13.80 3.81
CA THR A 22 18.37 14.69 2.64
C THR A 22 16.98 15.21 2.33
N ALA A 23 15.98 14.34 2.19
CA ALA A 23 14.62 14.73 1.85
C ALA A 23 13.96 15.65 2.89
N ILE A 24 14.22 15.41 4.18
CA ILE A 24 13.73 16.26 5.28
C ILE A 24 14.34 17.66 5.17
N ASN A 25 15.66 17.74 4.93
CA ASN A 25 16.40 19.00 4.89
C ASN A 25 16.29 19.74 3.55
N THR A 26 15.89 19.08 2.46
CA THR A 26 15.57 19.78 1.22
C THR A 26 14.34 20.65 1.46
N PRO A 27 14.40 21.99 1.27
CA PRO A 27 13.26 22.86 1.47
C PRO A 27 12.07 22.37 0.62
N ARG A 28 10.85 22.43 1.17
CA ARG A 28 9.61 21.93 0.51
C ARG A 28 9.39 22.55 -0.87
N TYR A 29 9.92 23.75 -1.09
CA TYR A 29 9.92 24.45 -2.36
C TYR A 29 11.26 25.18 -2.49
N THR A 30 11.96 25.00 -3.60
CA THR A 30 13.05 25.92 -3.98
C THR A 30 12.50 27.34 -4.22
N ASP A 31 11.20 27.47 -4.45
CA ASP A 31 10.51 28.74 -4.62
C ASP A 31 9.08 28.70 -4.01
N ALA A 32 9.00 28.64 -2.67
CA ALA A 32 7.72 28.63 -1.95
C ALA A 32 6.84 29.86 -2.29
N ALA A 33 7.51 30.96 -2.67
CA ALA A 33 6.86 32.17 -3.14
C ALA A 33 6.17 31.92 -4.49
N ALA A 34 6.84 31.30 -5.47
CA ALA A 34 6.22 30.97 -6.76
C ALA A 34 5.04 30.00 -6.64
N PHE A 35 5.11 28.98 -5.77
CA PHE A 35 3.98 28.08 -5.54
C PHE A 35 2.79 28.80 -4.89
N ARG A 36 3.03 29.58 -3.82
CA ARG A 36 1.97 30.41 -3.22
C ARG A 36 1.38 31.38 -4.23
N GLN A 37 2.21 32.01 -5.05
CA GLN A 37 1.76 32.94 -6.07
C GLN A 37 0.90 32.24 -7.14
N GLY A 38 1.21 30.99 -7.49
CA GLY A 38 0.40 30.15 -8.37
C GLY A 38 -0.95 29.76 -7.74
N VAL A 39 -0.95 29.34 -6.47
CA VAL A 39 -2.18 29.01 -5.71
C VAL A 39 -3.04 30.25 -5.51
N ASP A 40 -2.45 31.38 -5.15
CA ASP A 40 -3.14 32.66 -4.97
C ASP A 40 -3.71 33.17 -6.31
N ALA A 41 -3.00 32.97 -7.43
CA ALA A 41 -3.49 33.29 -8.76
C ALA A 41 -4.67 32.40 -9.16
N LEU A 42 -4.61 31.10 -8.89
CA LEU A 42 -5.72 30.16 -9.10
C LEU A 42 -6.94 30.52 -8.23
N ALA A 43 -6.72 30.80 -6.95
CA ALA A 43 -7.77 31.23 -6.02
C ALA A 43 -8.36 32.59 -6.43
N ALA A 44 -7.57 33.51 -6.98
CA ALA A 44 -8.05 34.79 -7.49
C ALA A 44 -8.85 34.65 -8.80
N ILE A 45 -8.46 33.72 -9.68
CA ILE A 45 -9.23 33.36 -10.88
C ILE A 45 -10.57 32.73 -10.46
N GLU A 46 -10.54 31.78 -9.52
CA GLU A 46 -11.74 31.11 -9.00
C GLU A 46 -12.66 32.09 -8.22
N ALA A 47 -12.09 33.05 -7.49
CA ALA A 47 -12.88 34.09 -6.81
C ALA A 47 -13.52 35.07 -7.81
N ARG A 48 -12.79 35.47 -8.86
CA ARG A 48 -13.34 36.32 -9.95
C ARG A 48 -14.41 35.59 -10.74
N GLU A 49 -14.17 34.34 -11.11
CA GLU A 49 -15.13 33.53 -11.82
C GLU A 49 -16.33 33.22 -10.92
N SER A 50 -16.16 32.77 -9.68
CA SER A 50 -17.30 32.47 -8.81
C SER A 50 -18.18 33.69 -8.50
N THR A 51 -17.63 34.89 -8.27
CA THR A 51 -18.45 36.07 -7.94
C THR A 51 -19.13 36.69 -9.16
N ALA A 52 -18.42 36.83 -10.28
CA ALA A 52 -19.01 37.35 -11.52
C ALA A 52 -19.94 36.33 -12.18
N HIS A 53 -19.59 35.04 -12.14
CA HIS A 53 -20.36 33.96 -12.71
C HIS A 53 -21.56 33.61 -11.83
N ALA A 54 -21.48 33.61 -10.50
CA ALA A 54 -22.66 33.35 -9.65
C ALA A 54 -23.75 34.43 -9.80
N ALA A 55 -23.38 35.70 -9.90
CA ALA A 55 -24.34 36.79 -10.11
C ALA A 55 -25.01 36.74 -11.50
N ALA A 56 -24.27 36.36 -12.54
CA ALA A 56 -24.82 36.16 -13.88
C ALA A 56 -25.65 34.87 -13.99
N MET A 57 -25.17 33.78 -13.39
CA MET A 57 -25.77 32.45 -13.45
C MET A 57 -27.08 32.38 -12.67
N GLN A 58 -27.22 33.10 -11.56
CA GLN A 58 -28.48 33.17 -10.81
C GLN A 58 -29.60 33.88 -11.58
N LYS A 59 -29.26 34.82 -12.46
CA LYS A 59 -30.21 35.51 -13.34
C LYS A 59 -30.60 34.62 -14.53
N ASP A 60 -29.66 33.90 -15.10
CA ASP A 60 -29.90 33.00 -16.24
C ASP A 60 -30.67 31.72 -15.82
N LEU A 61 -30.34 31.13 -14.66
CA LEU A 61 -31.01 29.94 -14.10
C LEU A 61 -32.52 30.11 -13.90
N GLN A 62 -33.00 31.34 -13.68
CA GLN A 62 -34.43 31.62 -13.53
C GLN A 62 -35.21 31.55 -14.86
N SER A 63 -34.52 31.51 -16.00
CA SER A 63 -35.12 31.52 -17.35
C SER A 63 -34.73 30.32 -18.23
N MET A 64 -33.87 29.43 -17.73
CA MET A 64 -33.30 28.35 -18.52
C MET A 64 -34.25 27.16 -18.72
N THR A 65 -34.30 26.69 -19.96
CA THR A 65 -34.94 25.42 -20.31
C THR A 65 -34.08 24.22 -19.85
N LYS A 66 -34.67 23.02 -19.77
CA LYS A 66 -33.96 21.79 -19.37
C LYS A 66 -32.71 21.49 -20.21
N ASP A 67 -32.73 21.82 -21.50
CA ASP A 67 -31.60 21.63 -22.42
C ASP A 67 -30.46 22.62 -22.14
N GLU A 68 -30.80 23.84 -21.75
CA GLU A 68 -29.82 24.86 -21.35
C GLU A 68 -29.17 24.52 -20.00
N ASP A 69 -29.94 24.01 -19.02
CA ASP A 69 -29.39 23.51 -17.75
C ASP A 69 -28.37 22.38 -17.99
N GLN A 70 -28.70 21.44 -18.87
CA GLN A 70 -27.79 20.36 -19.22
C GLN A 70 -26.51 20.88 -19.89
N LYS A 71 -26.62 21.81 -20.85
CA LYS A 71 -25.45 22.43 -21.51
C LYS A 71 -24.58 23.23 -20.52
N LEU A 72 -25.20 23.93 -19.57
CA LEU A 72 -24.49 24.68 -18.55
C LEU A 72 -23.71 23.75 -17.61
N ARG A 73 -24.31 22.65 -17.15
CA ARG A 73 -23.63 21.64 -16.34
C ARG A 73 -22.43 21.04 -17.06
N LEU A 74 -22.57 20.72 -18.34
CA LEU A 74 -21.46 20.19 -19.17
C LEU A 74 -20.32 21.20 -19.32
N ARG A 75 -20.63 22.50 -19.48
CA ARG A 75 -19.61 23.55 -19.53
C ARG A 75 -18.90 23.72 -18.19
N MET A 76 -19.63 23.75 -17.08
CA MET A 76 -19.02 23.82 -15.74
C MET A 76 -18.12 22.63 -15.47
N GLN A 77 -18.56 21.43 -15.85
CA GLN A 77 -17.75 20.21 -15.72
C GLN A 77 -16.47 20.31 -16.55
N ALA A 78 -16.55 20.75 -17.81
CA ALA A 78 -15.37 20.93 -18.66
C ALA A 78 -14.38 21.97 -18.12
N THR A 79 -14.87 23.06 -17.52
CA THR A 79 -14.01 24.06 -16.86
C THR A 79 -13.33 23.48 -15.63
N TYR A 80 -14.06 22.69 -14.83
CA TYR A 80 -13.51 22.00 -13.66
C TYR A 80 -12.41 21.02 -14.07
N ASP A 81 -12.64 20.21 -15.11
CA ASP A 81 -11.68 19.24 -15.62
C ASP A 81 -10.38 19.92 -16.12
N ASP A 82 -10.47 21.09 -16.77
CA ASP A 82 -9.30 21.85 -17.24
C ASP A 82 -8.50 22.47 -16.06
N LEU A 83 -9.19 22.99 -15.06
CA LEU A 83 -8.57 23.52 -13.84
C LEU A 83 -7.89 22.40 -13.03
N GLU A 84 -8.55 21.27 -12.86
CA GLU A 84 -8.00 20.08 -12.19
C GLU A 84 -6.75 19.57 -12.92
N LYS A 85 -6.80 19.49 -14.25
CA LYS A 85 -5.63 19.10 -15.07
C LYS A 85 -4.45 20.07 -14.91
N LYS A 86 -4.70 21.38 -14.89
CA LYS A 86 -3.65 22.39 -14.65
C LYS A 86 -3.08 22.30 -13.23
N TYR A 87 -3.94 22.09 -12.24
CA TYR A 87 -3.53 21.89 -10.85
C TYR A 87 -2.63 20.67 -10.70
N HIS A 88 -3.03 19.51 -11.24
CA HIS A 88 -2.21 18.30 -11.21
C HIS A 88 -0.90 18.44 -12.01
N GLY A 89 -0.91 19.13 -13.16
CA GLY A 89 0.30 19.43 -13.91
C GLY A 89 1.31 20.29 -13.14
N LEU A 90 0.83 21.28 -12.38
CA LEU A 90 1.64 22.08 -11.47
C LEU A 90 2.17 21.22 -10.31
N LEU A 91 1.33 20.38 -9.71
CA LEU A 91 1.73 19.48 -8.62
C LEU A 91 2.84 18.53 -9.04
N ASP A 92 2.69 17.88 -10.20
CA ASP A 92 3.68 16.95 -10.78
C ASP A 92 5.04 17.61 -10.99
N THR A 93 5.05 18.90 -11.33
CA THR A 93 6.27 19.67 -11.59
C THR A 93 6.99 20.06 -10.28
N TYR A 94 6.24 20.41 -9.23
CA TYR A 94 6.80 20.97 -8.00
C TYR A 94 7.02 19.95 -6.86
N GLU A 95 6.19 18.90 -6.72
CA GLU A 95 6.32 17.91 -5.63
C GLU A 95 7.29 16.75 -5.93
N SER A 96 7.55 16.50 -7.22
CA SER A 96 8.05 15.22 -7.72
C SER A 96 9.33 14.72 -7.03
N ASN A 97 10.38 15.54 -6.93
CA ASN A 97 11.70 15.01 -6.55
C ASN A 97 11.83 14.75 -5.05
N LYS A 98 11.21 15.57 -4.19
CA LYS A 98 11.27 15.40 -2.73
C LYS A 98 10.41 14.24 -2.27
N SER A 99 9.17 14.14 -2.77
CA SER A 99 8.26 13.05 -2.44
C SER A 99 8.79 11.70 -2.94
N LYS A 100 9.36 11.66 -4.16
CA LYS A 100 10.08 10.47 -4.65
C LYS A 100 11.25 10.09 -3.76
N LEU A 101 12.04 11.06 -3.29
CA LEU A 101 13.19 10.77 -2.41
C LEU A 101 12.76 10.16 -1.07
N LEU A 102 11.65 10.66 -0.48
CA LEU A 102 11.05 10.07 0.73
C LEU A 102 10.55 8.65 0.48
N ASP A 103 9.86 8.42 -0.64
CA ASP A 103 9.29 7.11 -0.98
C ASP A 103 10.38 6.07 -1.25
N TYR A 104 11.41 6.41 -2.02
CA TYR A 104 12.56 5.54 -2.23
C TYR A 104 13.43 5.38 -0.98
N GLY A 105 13.55 6.41 -0.14
CA GLY A 105 14.23 6.32 1.16
C GLY A 105 13.51 5.34 2.10
N GLY A 106 12.20 5.44 2.23
CA GLY A 106 11.37 4.48 2.97
C GLY A 106 11.46 3.07 2.39
N THR A 107 11.48 2.94 1.06
CA THR A 107 11.62 1.65 0.37
C THR A 107 12.97 1.00 0.66
N ALA A 108 14.07 1.77 0.60
CA ALA A 108 15.40 1.31 0.96
C ALA A 108 15.47 0.87 2.43
N LEU A 109 14.79 1.59 3.33
CA LEU A 109 14.69 1.21 4.74
C LEU A 109 13.96 -0.13 4.91
N VAL A 110 12.83 -0.33 4.23
CA VAL A 110 12.09 -1.61 4.27
C VAL A 110 12.96 -2.74 3.73
N MET A 111 13.65 -2.55 2.60
CA MET A 111 14.57 -3.57 2.07
C MET A 111 15.71 -3.88 3.05
N ALA A 112 16.28 -2.88 3.71
CA ALA A 112 17.31 -3.06 4.73
C ALA A 112 16.81 -3.97 5.86
N LEU A 113 15.62 -3.68 6.40
CA LEU A 113 14.99 -4.47 7.45
C LEU A 113 14.73 -5.90 6.99
N VAL A 114 14.20 -6.08 5.79
CA VAL A 114 13.96 -7.42 5.20
C VAL A 114 15.25 -8.22 5.09
N LEU A 115 16.33 -7.63 4.58
CA LEU A 115 17.62 -8.31 4.46
C LEU A 115 18.22 -8.67 5.82
N LEU A 116 18.10 -7.79 6.82
CA LEU A 116 18.55 -8.05 8.18
C LEU A 116 17.75 -9.19 8.83
N MET A 117 16.45 -9.28 8.52
CA MET A 117 15.55 -10.30 9.06
C MET A 117 15.41 -11.56 8.19
N ALA A 118 16.02 -11.62 7.01
CA ALA A 118 15.88 -12.73 6.06
C ALA A 118 16.23 -14.10 6.66
N GLY A 119 17.17 -14.14 7.61
CA GLY A 119 17.50 -15.35 8.35
C GLY A 119 16.35 -15.86 9.24
N VAL A 120 15.59 -14.94 9.85
CA VAL A 120 14.44 -15.25 10.71
C VAL A 120 13.26 -15.74 9.86
N PHE A 121 13.02 -15.10 8.72
CA PHE A 121 11.92 -15.43 7.81
C PHE A 121 12.24 -16.56 6.83
N SER A 122 13.30 -17.34 7.04
CA SER A 122 13.64 -18.48 6.16
C SER A 122 12.84 -19.76 6.45
N ARG A 123 12.07 -19.77 7.54
CA ARG A 123 11.30 -20.93 8.03
C ARG A 123 9.88 -20.50 8.40
N THR A 124 8.97 -21.47 8.40
CA THR A 124 7.62 -21.29 8.92
C THR A 124 7.65 -20.93 10.41
N PRO A 125 6.59 -20.27 10.94
CA PRO A 125 6.46 -20.02 12.37
C PRO A 125 6.64 -21.30 13.21
N SER A 126 7.04 -21.15 14.47
CA SER A 126 7.19 -22.28 15.38
C SER A 126 5.87 -22.81 15.92
N ARG A 127 4.82 -21.96 15.95
CA ARG A 127 3.52 -22.35 16.50
C ARG A 127 2.42 -21.99 15.51
N ARG A 128 1.40 -22.85 15.44
CA ARG A 128 0.21 -22.62 14.60
C ARG A 128 -0.42 -21.25 14.88
N VAL A 129 -0.51 -20.84 16.15
CA VAL A 129 -1.06 -19.53 16.56
C VAL A 129 -0.29 -18.36 15.95
N GLN A 130 1.04 -18.46 15.77
CA GLN A 130 1.82 -17.40 15.15
C GLN A 130 1.42 -17.22 13.68
N LEU A 131 1.06 -18.29 12.96
CA LEU A 131 0.59 -18.20 11.58
C LEU A 131 -0.79 -17.51 11.49
N HIS A 132 -1.70 -17.79 12.44
CA HIS A 132 -2.97 -17.08 12.56
C HIS A 132 -2.75 -15.58 12.80
N LEU A 133 -1.85 -15.24 13.73
CA LEU A 133 -1.47 -13.86 14.00
C LEU A 133 -0.85 -13.20 12.77
N CYS A 134 -0.06 -13.91 11.97
CA CYS A 134 0.49 -13.37 10.72
C CYS A 134 -0.61 -13.02 9.72
N LEU A 135 -1.61 -13.89 9.53
CA LEU A 135 -2.74 -13.62 8.63
C LEU A 135 -3.59 -12.45 9.11
N PHE A 136 -3.88 -12.38 10.41
CA PHE A 136 -4.60 -11.27 11.00
C PHE A 136 -3.81 -9.95 10.87
N ALA A 137 -2.51 -9.99 11.16
CA ALA A 137 -1.63 -8.84 10.98
C ALA A 137 -1.58 -8.40 9.51
N ALA A 138 -1.56 -9.32 8.55
CA ALA A 138 -1.57 -8.99 7.12
C ALA A 138 -2.86 -8.23 6.73
N ALA A 139 -4.03 -8.68 7.20
CA ALA A 139 -5.29 -7.99 6.98
C ALA A 139 -5.30 -6.60 7.63
N LEU A 140 -4.85 -6.49 8.89
CA LEU A 140 -4.78 -5.21 9.60
C LEU A 140 -3.79 -4.23 8.93
N LEU A 141 -2.64 -4.72 8.46
CA LEU A 141 -1.66 -3.95 7.71
C LEU A 141 -2.20 -3.53 6.34
N THR A 142 -3.11 -4.29 5.73
CA THR A 142 -3.78 -3.90 4.48
C THR A 142 -4.65 -2.66 4.71
N PHE A 143 -5.46 -2.67 5.77
CA PHE A 143 -6.24 -1.51 6.17
C PHE A 143 -5.35 -0.33 6.57
N GLY A 144 -4.32 -0.59 7.38
CA GLY A 144 -3.36 0.43 7.81
C GLY A 144 -2.60 1.07 6.64
N ALA A 145 -2.17 0.28 5.65
CA ALA A 145 -1.49 0.77 4.46
C ALA A 145 -2.42 1.64 3.59
N PHE A 146 -3.70 1.28 3.48
CA PHE A 146 -4.69 2.10 2.80
C PHE A 146 -4.90 3.44 3.52
N VAL A 147 -5.19 3.41 4.83
CA VAL A 147 -5.41 4.63 5.64
C VAL A 147 -4.17 5.52 5.62
N PHE A 148 -2.97 4.93 5.83
CA PHE A 148 -1.71 5.67 5.78
C PHE A 148 -1.46 6.28 4.40
N GLY A 149 -1.65 5.53 3.32
CA GLY A 149 -1.51 6.04 1.96
C GLY A 149 -2.46 7.20 1.67
N PHE A 150 -3.72 7.08 2.11
CA PHE A 150 -4.71 8.14 1.98
C PHE A 150 -4.30 9.42 2.73
N TRP A 151 -3.85 9.30 3.98
CA TRP A 151 -3.34 10.45 4.74
C TRP A 151 -2.07 11.03 4.13
N LEU A 152 -1.20 10.19 3.58
CA LEU A 152 0.01 10.62 2.90
C LEU A 152 -0.33 11.43 1.64
N TRP A 153 -1.32 10.98 0.86
CA TRP A 153 -1.82 11.71 -0.30
C TRP A 153 -2.45 13.05 0.08
N LEU A 154 -3.25 13.09 1.15
CA LEU A 154 -3.77 14.35 1.70
C LEU A 154 -2.66 15.29 2.17
N ALA A 155 -1.66 14.77 2.88
CA ALA A 155 -0.53 15.57 3.39
C ALA A 155 0.40 16.09 2.28
N ARG A 156 0.33 15.49 1.09
CA ARG A 156 0.99 15.92 -0.14
C ARG A 156 0.08 16.73 -1.05
N GLU A 157 -1.13 17.10 -0.59
CA GLU A 157 -2.08 17.86 -1.40
C GLU A 157 -2.42 17.19 -2.76
N GLN A 158 -2.19 15.88 -2.88
CA GLN A 158 -2.43 15.08 -4.10
C GLN A 158 -3.91 14.77 -4.29
N ILE A 159 -4.69 14.90 -3.23
CA ILE A 159 -6.14 14.82 -3.24
C ILE A 159 -6.64 16.18 -2.79
N SER A 160 -7.46 16.83 -3.62
CA SER A 160 -8.12 18.08 -3.21
C SER A 160 -8.99 17.81 -1.97
N PRO A 161 -8.73 18.47 -0.83
CA PRO A 161 -9.54 18.30 0.37
C PRO A 161 -11.00 18.77 0.17
N TRP A 162 -11.27 19.51 -0.91
CA TRP A 162 -12.56 20.08 -1.26
C TRP A 162 -13.25 19.38 -2.45
N GLY A 163 -12.60 18.40 -3.07
CA GLY A 163 -13.20 17.65 -4.18
C GLY A 163 -14.44 16.85 -3.74
N ALA A 164 -15.32 16.49 -4.67
CA ALA A 164 -16.56 15.75 -4.38
C ALA A 164 -16.34 14.25 -4.04
N LEU A 165 -15.11 13.75 -4.13
CA LEU A 165 -14.74 12.33 -4.03
C LEU A 165 -14.30 11.78 -2.64
N PRO A 166 -14.00 12.55 -1.58
CA PRO A 166 -13.31 12.00 -0.41
C PRO A 166 -14.20 11.08 0.43
N ALA A 167 -15.48 11.41 0.62
CA ALA A 167 -16.37 10.62 1.48
C ALA A 167 -16.76 9.25 0.87
N PRO A 168 -17.20 9.14 -0.40
CA PRO A 168 -17.49 7.84 -1.00
C PRO A 168 -16.25 6.96 -1.14
N TYR A 169 -15.10 7.55 -1.48
CA TYR A 169 -13.83 6.82 -1.61
C TYR A 169 -13.34 6.29 -0.26
N LEU A 170 -13.48 7.07 0.82
CA LEU A 170 -13.16 6.60 2.17
C LEU A 170 -14.06 5.44 2.59
N VAL A 171 -15.38 5.54 2.37
CA VAL A 171 -16.31 4.46 2.77
C VAL A 171 -16.04 3.19 1.97
N LEU A 172 -15.92 3.29 0.64
CA LEU A 172 -15.61 2.14 -0.22
C LEU A 172 -14.23 1.57 0.08
N GLY A 173 -13.25 2.42 0.37
CA GLY A 173 -11.90 2.03 0.74
C GLY A 173 -11.83 1.32 2.09
N VAL A 174 -12.56 1.79 3.10
CA VAL A 174 -12.65 1.13 4.42
C VAL A 174 -13.29 -0.25 4.28
N LEU A 175 -14.37 -0.38 3.49
CA LEU A 175 -14.99 -1.67 3.24
C LEU A 175 -14.06 -2.60 2.42
N GLY A 176 -13.46 -2.08 1.36
CA GLY A 176 -12.61 -2.84 0.42
C GLY A 176 -11.26 -3.24 0.99
N PHE A 177 -10.62 -2.41 1.81
CA PHE A 177 -9.29 -2.67 2.40
C PHE A 177 -9.33 -3.04 3.88
N GLY A 178 -10.49 -2.92 4.55
CA GLY A 178 -10.72 -3.38 5.91
C GLY A 178 -11.47 -4.70 5.97
N LEU A 179 -12.74 -4.68 5.55
CA LEU A 179 -13.64 -5.84 5.70
C LEU A 179 -13.25 -7.00 4.78
N VAL A 180 -12.99 -6.73 3.50
CA VAL A 180 -12.65 -7.80 2.54
C VAL A 180 -11.37 -8.55 2.94
N PRO A 181 -10.24 -7.89 3.29
CA PRO A 181 -9.04 -8.60 3.73
C PRO A 181 -9.23 -9.36 5.04
N ALA A 182 -10.09 -8.88 5.94
CA ALA A 182 -10.41 -9.59 7.18
C ALA A 182 -11.19 -10.90 6.91
N ILE A 183 -12.23 -10.83 6.08
CA ILE A 183 -12.98 -12.03 5.63
C ILE A 183 -12.05 -12.97 4.87
N TRP A 184 -11.19 -12.42 4.02
CA TRP A 184 -10.20 -13.17 3.25
C TRP A 184 -9.21 -13.90 4.16
N ALA A 185 -8.65 -13.21 5.16
CA ALA A 185 -7.78 -13.82 6.15
C ALA A 185 -8.51 -14.93 6.93
N ALA A 186 -9.75 -14.69 7.37
CA ALA A 186 -10.56 -15.67 8.07
C ALA A 186 -10.83 -16.93 7.23
N GLY A 187 -11.18 -16.78 5.96
CA GLY A 187 -11.36 -17.90 5.04
C GLY A 187 -10.08 -18.72 4.86
N HIS A 188 -8.91 -18.07 4.84
CA HIS A 188 -7.62 -18.74 4.74
C HIS A 188 -7.17 -19.44 6.03
N LEU A 189 -7.74 -19.09 7.19
CA LEU A 189 -7.51 -19.86 8.42
C LEU A 189 -7.99 -21.31 8.30
N LEU A 190 -9.04 -21.55 7.51
CA LEU A 190 -9.56 -22.89 7.23
C LEU A 190 -8.56 -23.74 6.42
N LEU A 191 -7.63 -23.09 5.71
CA LEU A 191 -6.57 -23.74 4.96
C LEU A 191 -5.32 -23.96 5.82
N VAL A 192 -5.30 -23.63 7.11
CA VAL A 192 -4.17 -23.98 7.98
C VAL A 192 -4.29 -25.45 8.37
N PRO A 193 -3.28 -26.30 8.08
CA PRO A 193 -3.38 -27.73 8.38
C PRO A 193 -3.53 -27.97 9.88
N GLU A 194 -4.31 -28.99 10.25
CA GLU A 194 -4.55 -29.35 11.65
C GLU A 194 -3.26 -29.81 12.33
N VAL A 195 -2.53 -30.71 11.67
CA VAL A 195 -1.18 -31.13 12.06
C VAL A 195 -0.19 -30.06 11.59
N TYR A 196 0.51 -29.43 12.52
CA TYR A 196 1.44 -28.34 12.22
C TYR A 196 2.88 -28.73 12.51
N TYR A 197 3.63 -29.10 11.47
CA TYR A 197 5.06 -29.31 11.57
C TYR A 197 5.78 -27.97 11.72
N GLN A 198 6.49 -27.80 12.82
CA GLN A 198 7.11 -26.53 13.20
C GLN A 198 8.36 -26.25 12.37
N ARG A 199 8.67 -24.95 12.14
CA ARG A 199 9.95 -24.46 11.59
C ARG A 199 10.39 -25.14 10.28
N GLN A 200 9.43 -25.49 9.44
CA GLN A 200 9.71 -26.07 8.13
C GLN A 200 10.35 -25.01 7.23
N PRO A 201 11.29 -25.38 6.35
CA PRO A 201 11.94 -24.39 5.51
C PRO A 201 10.99 -23.89 4.41
N LEU A 202 10.97 -22.56 4.19
CA LEU A 202 10.01 -21.95 3.25
C LEU A 202 10.20 -22.36 1.80
N TRP A 203 11.38 -22.86 1.42
CA TRP A 203 11.61 -23.35 0.06
C TRP A 203 10.69 -24.54 -0.30
N LEU A 204 10.12 -25.25 0.68
CA LEU A 204 9.11 -26.27 0.44
C LEU A 204 7.85 -25.71 -0.23
N ALA A 205 7.55 -24.42 -0.07
CA ALA A 205 6.46 -23.74 -0.75
C ALA A 205 6.66 -23.64 -2.27
N LEU A 206 7.90 -23.76 -2.75
CA LEU A 206 8.25 -23.70 -4.18
C LEU A 206 8.16 -25.08 -4.87
N SER A 207 7.75 -26.12 -4.13
CA SER A 207 7.56 -27.47 -4.68
C SER A 207 6.39 -27.51 -5.68
N ARG A 208 6.52 -28.30 -6.75
CA ARG A 208 5.42 -28.58 -7.69
C ARG A 208 4.23 -29.31 -7.06
N ARG A 209 4.41 -29.91 -5.88
CA ARG A 209 3.38 -30.64 -5.13
C ARG A 209 2.79 -29.82 -3.97
N VAL A 210 2.77 -28.50 -4.09
CA VAL A 210 2.15 -27.62 -3.11
C VAL A 210 0.68 -27.41 -3.44
N HIS A 211 -0.13 -27.02 -2.45
CA HIS A 211 -1.54 -26.66 -2.69
C HIS A 211 -1.62 -25.53 -3.72
N PRO A 212 -2.23 -25.74 -4.91
CA PRO A 212 -2.08 -24.85 -6.06
C PRO A 212 -2.58 -23.42 -5.77
N TRP A 213 -3.68 -23.30 -5.01
CA TRP A 213 -4.20 -22.00 -4.57
C TRP A 213 -3.21 -21.21 -3.70
N LEU A 214 -2.56 -21.85 -2.73
CA LEU A 214 -1.61 -21.18 -1.83
C LEU A 214 -0.32 -20.81 -2.57
N GLY A 215 0.11 -21.66 -3.51
CA GLY A 215 1.21 -21.35 -4.43
C GLY A 215 0.90 -20.13 -5.29
N LEU A 216 -0.29 -20.08 -5.91
CA LEU A 216 -0.74 -18.93 -6.70
C LEU A 216 -0.75 -17.64 -5.86
N MET A 217 -1.36 -17.67 -4.67
CA MET A 217 -1.41 -16.49 -3.79
C MET A 217 -0.02 -16.04 -3.36
N SER A 218 0.89 -16.97 -3.05
CA SER A 218 2.28 -16.63 -2.74
C SER A 218 2.95 -15.88 -3.90
N VAL A 219 2.74 -16.32 -5.14
CA VAL A 219 3.31 -15.67 -6.34
C VAL A 219 2.69 -14.30 -6.58
N LEU A 220 1.36 -14.17 -6.45
CA LEU A 220 0.67 -12.89 -6.65
C LEU A 220 1.14 -11.84 -5.64
N PHE A 221 1.25 -12.19 -4.36
CA PHE A 221 1.74 -11.26 -3.33
C PHE A 221 3.23 -10.98 -3.43
N ALA A 222 4.04 -11.96 -3.86
CA ALA A 222 5.45 -11.72 -4.18
C ALA A 222 5.59 -10.73 -5.34
N LEU A 223 4.80 -10.87 -6.40
CA LEU A 223 4.78 -9.94 -7.52
C LEU A 223 4.31 -8.55 -7.08
N ALA A 224 3.25 -8.47 -6.27
CA ALA A 224 2.77 -7.21 -5.70
C ALA A 224 3.84 -6.52 -4.85
N THR A 225 4.61 -7.29 -4.07
CA THR A 225 5.76 -6.79 -3.30
C THR A 225 6.85 -6.20 -4.22
N VAL A 226 7.19 -6.90 -5.30
CA VAL A 226 8.20 -6.41 -6.25
C VAL A 226 7.73 -5.13 -6.94
N LEU A 227 6.46 -5.08 -7.34
CA LEU A 227 5.86 -3.89 -7.92
C LEU A 227 5.83 -2.72 -6.93
N SER A 228 5.46 -2.97 -5.67
CA SER A 228 5.44 -1.90 -4.65
C SER A 228 6.83 -1.36 -4.35
N LEU A 229 7.85 -2.22 -4.34
CA LEU A 229 9.26 -1.80 -4.25
C LEU A 229 9.66 -0.93 -5.45
N PHE A 230 9.27 -1.34 -6.67
CA PHE A 230 9.60 -0.60 -7.89
C PHE A 230 8.99 0.81 -7.90
N PHE A 231 7.74 0.95 -7.44
CA PHE A 231 7.04 2.24 -7.39
C PHE A 231 7.32 3.06 -6.11
N GLY A 232 8.13 2.56 -5.18
CA GLY A 232 8.44 3.29 -3.94
C GLY A 232 7.34 3.24 -2.87
N PHE A 233 6.34 2.37 -3.02
CA PHE A 233 5.23 2.22 -2.09
C PHE A 233 5.63 1.35 -0.89
N TRP A 234 6.52 1.88 -0.05
CA TRP A 234 7.10 1.14 1.06
C TRP A 234 6.06 0.68 2.10
N TRP A 235 4.99 1.44 2.31
CA TRP A 235 3.90 1.06 3.21
C TRP A 235 3.13 -0.16 2.70
N TRP A 236 2.86 -0.24 1.40
CA TRP A 236 2.27 -1.42 0.76
C TRP A 236 3.23 -2.61 0.70
N THR A 237 4.53 -2.33 0.54
CA THR A 237 5.58 -3.36 0.50
C THR A 237 5.59 -4.20 1.77
N ILE A 238 5.52 -3.56 2.94
CA ILE A 238 5.48 -4.28 4.22
C ILE A 238 4.25 -5.20 4.27
N THR A 239 3.09 -4.70 3.88
CA THR A 239 1.84 -5.47 3.84
C THR A 239 1.95 -6.69 2.93
N PHE A 240 2.45 -6.51 1.69
CA PHE A 240 2.57 -7.61 0.73
C PHE A 240 3.65 -8.63 1.13
N LEU A 241 4.71 -8.21 1.82
CA LEU A 241 5.70 -9.12 2.40
C LEU A 241 5.09 -10.02 3.46
N VAL A 242 4.25 -9.46 4.35
CA VAL A 242 3.59 -10.24 5.41
C VAL A 242 2.59 -11.23 4.80
N TRP A 243 1.81 -10.82 3.79
CA TRP A 243 0.96 -11.74 3.03
C TRP A 243 1.77 -12.84 2.35
N THR A 244 2.85 -12.50 1.64
CA THR A 244 3.74 -13.45 0.97
C THR A 244 4.27 -14.47 1.97
N TYR A 245 4.77 -14.00 3.12
CA TYR A 245 5.29 -14.87 4.19
C TYR A 245 4.21 -15.79 4.76
N ALA A 246 2.99 -15.28 5.01
CA ALA A 246 1.88 -16.08 5.52
C ALA A 246 1.47 -17.18 4.52
N TYR A 247 1.33 -16.83 3.24
CA TYR A 247 0.98 -17.78 2.18
C TYR A 247 2.05 -18.84 1.95
N MET A 248 3.32 -18.43 1.85
CA MET A 248 4.43 -19.37 1.73
C MET A 248 4.53 -20.28 2.95
N SER A 249 4.26 -19.75 4.15
CA SER A 249 4.27 -20.55 5.38
C SER A 249 3.18 -21.62 5.39
N MET A 250 1.94 -21.26 5.02
CA MET A 250 0.86 -22.24 4.87
C MET A 250 1.20 -23.29 3.81
N ALA A 251 1.69 -22.85 2.65
CA ALA A 251 2.05 -23.72 1.53
C ALA A 251 3.16 -24.73 1.92
N ALA A 252 4.21 -24.26 2.61
CA ALA A 252 5.27 -25.10 3.12
C ALA A 252 4.77 -26.08 4.19
N SER A 253 3.90 -25.64 5.11
CA SER A 253 3.30 -26.52 6.13
C SER A 253 2.44 -27.63 5.51
N HIS A 254 1.62 -27.33 4.50
CA HIS A 254 0.87 -28.34 3.73
C HIS A 254 1.80 -29.35 3.08
N ARG A 255 2.87 -28.87 2.42
CA ARG A 255 3.83 -29.76 1.77
C ARG A 255 4.53 -30.67 2.78
N ALA A 256 4.85 -30.17 3.97
CA ALA A 256 5.42 -30.97 5.04
C ALA A 256 4.45 -32.06 5.51
N CYS A 257 3.16 -31.76 5.70
CA CYS A 257 2.17 -32.78 6.06
C CYS A 257 2.13 -33.92 5.04
N HIS A 258 2.17 -33.62 3.74
CA HIS A 258 2.23 -34.66 2.71
C HIS A 258 3.53 -35.46 2.67
N LEU A 259 4.65 -34.90 3.15
CA LEU A 259 5.95 -35.59 3.18
C LEU A 259 6.07 -36.52 4.39
N PHE A 260 5.43 -36.14 5.51
CA PHE A 260 5.51 -36.84 6.78
C PHE A 260 4.24 -37.65 7.10
N ALA A 261 3.21 -37.63 6.24
CA ALA A 261 1.98 -38.41 6.44
C ALA A 261 2.22 -39.92 6.50
N ASP A 262 3.20 -40.42 5.74
CA ASP A 262 3.55 -41.84 5.69
C ASP A 262 4.56 -42.25 6.79
N GLN A 263 5.12 -41.27 7.49
CA GLN A 263 5.93 -41.53 8.67
C GLN A 263 4.98 -41.56 9.86
N GLU A 264 4.52 -42.76 10.24
CA GLU A 264 3.78 -42.91 11.50
C GLU A 264 4.57 -42.17 12.60
N PRO A 265 3.93 -41.25 13.34
CA PRO A 265 4.62 -40.58 14.43
C PRO A 265 5.05 -41.68 15.40
N GLU A 266 6.36 -41.92 15.52
CA GLU A 266 6.91 -42.69 16.64
C GLU A 266 6.42 -42.00 17.91
N TRP A 267 5.36 -42.57 18.47
CA TRP A 267 4.65 -42.02 19.62
C TRP A 267 5.49 -42.30 20.88
N PRO A 268 5.55 -41.38 21.86
CA PRO A 268 4.75 -40.17 21.97
C PRO A 268 5.52 -38.88 21.63
N PRO A 269 4.85 -37.93 20.99
CA PRO A 269 5.38 -36.58 20.85
C PRO A 269 5.38 -35.82 22.19
N ALA A 270 6.54 -35.22 22.49
CA ALA A 270 6.82 -34.52 23.74
C ALA A 270 6.15 -33.14 23.84
N TRP A 271 4.81 -33.06 23.76
CA TRP A 271 4.08 -31.80 24.03
C TRP A 271 3.63 -31.61 25.49
N ASN A 272 4.03 -32.50 26.41
CA ASN A 272 3.84 -32.30 27.85
C ASN A 272 5.14 -31.88 28.55
N THR A 273 5.70 -30.71 28.19
CA THR A 273 6.53 -29.84 29.05
C THR A 273 6.69 -28.47 28.41
#